data_AF-A0A1V5C441-F1
#
_entry.id   AF-A0A1V5C441-F1
#
_cell.length_a   1.000
_cell.length_b   1.000
_cell.length_c   1.000
_cell.angle_alpha   90.00
_cell.angle_beta   90.00
_cell.angle_gamma   90.00
#
_symmetry.space_group_name_H-M   'P 1'
#
loop_
_entity.id
_entity.type
_entity.pdbx_description
1 polymer ?
#
loop_
_entity_poly.entity_id
_entity_poly.type
_entity_poly.pdbx_seq_one_letter_code
_entity_poly.pdbx_strand_id
1 'polypeptide(L)'
;MRIPEEYGAAVQESGKDRRETAEAGIFAQFGAAARAHLDGSDRVCAADHFRGLELKGKLSVAILDRLLGNLPDGLTELMVHPGRAATDRTSSPFSAFSTEDRERELRTLLDPGFPGFLKKYGVRLTRFSEEERQ
;
A
#
# COMPACT_ATOMS: atom_id res chain seq x y z
N MET A 1 1.65 -3.83 13.99
CA MET A 1 2.82 -4.27 13.21
C MET A 1 2.38 -4.48 11.77
N ARG A 2 3.25 -4.14 10.81
CA ARG A 2 3.03 -4.38 9.37
C ARG A 2 3.56 -5.76 9.03
N ILE A 3 2.72 -6.62 8.46
CA ILE A 3 3.13 -7.94 8.01
C ILE A 3 2.80 -8.06 6.53
N PRO A 4 3.78 -7.85 5.62
CA PRO A 4 3.53 -7.82 4.19
C PRO A 4 2.90 -9.12 3.67
N GLU A 5 1.90 -8.95 2.81
CA GLU A 5 1.22 -10.03 2.10
C GLU A 5 0.83 -9.47 0.74
N GLU A 6 1.43 -9.95 -0.35
CA GLU A 6 1.10 -9.44 -1.68
C GLU A 6 0.52 -10.57 -2.51
N TYR A 7 -0.63 -10.33 -3.14
CA TYR A 7 -1.22 -11.21 -4.13
C TYR A 7 -1.28 -10.42 -5.42
N GLY A 8 -0.54 -10.90 -6.43
CA GLY A 8 -0.26 -10.18 -7.66
C GLY A 8 -1.49 -9.45 -8.20
N ALA A 9 -1.53 -8.14 -7.99
CA ALA A 9 -2.48 -7.29 -8.69
C ALA A 9 -1.98 -7.29 -10.13
N ALA A 10 -2.55 -8.14 -11.00
CA ALA A 10 -2.03 -8.35 -12.35
C ALA A 10 -2.06 -7.05 -13.16
N VAL A 11 -0.99 -6.25 -13.09
CA VAL A 11 -0.73 -5.06 -13.88
C VAL A 11 0.35 -5.44 -14.89
N GLN A 12 0.17 -5.06 -16.16
CA GLN A 12 1.14 -5.36 -17.22
C GLN A 12 2.51 -4.77 -16.88
N GLU A 13 3.54 -5.62 -16.88
CA GLU A 13 4.86 -5.27 -16.34
C GLU A 13 5.82 -4.70 -17.38
N SER A 14 6.39 -3.53 -17.08
CA SER A 14 7.63 -3.00 -17.66
C SER A 14 8.87 -3.54 -16.92
N GLY A 15 10.08 -3.27 -17.44
CA GLY A 15 11.33 -3.75 -16.82
C GLY A 15 11.63 -3.19 -15.42
N LYS A 16 11.15 -1.98 -15.09
CA LYS A 16 11.22 -1.40 -13.75
C LYS A 16 10.24 -2.12 -12.80
N ASP A 17 9.06 -2.46 -13.31
CA ASP A 17 8.03 -3.14 -12.54
C ASP A 17 8.52 -4.50 -12.03
N ARG A 18 9.26 -5.26 -12.86
CA ARG A 18 9.81 -6.57 -12.49
C ARG A 18 10.72 -6.57 -11.25
N ARG A 19 11.50 -5.51 -11.02
CA ARG A 19 12.39 -5.42 -9.83
C ARG A 19 11.61 -5.09 -8.57
N GLU A 20 10.64 -4.18 -8.66
CA GLU A 20 9.77 -3.81 -7.55
C GLU A 20 8.84 -4.97 -7.16
N THR A 21 8.34 -5.74 -8.15
CA THR A 21 7.59 -6.98 -7.90
C THR A 21 8.47 -8.04 -7.20
N ALA A 22 9.75 -8.14 -7.56
CA ALA A 22 10.68 -9.07 -6.87
C ALA A 22 10.94 -8.67 -5.40
N GLU A 23 11.10 -7.38 -5.12
CA GLU A 23 11.22 -6.86 -3.75
C GLU A 23 9.95 -7.15 -2.94
N ALA A 24 8.77 -6.87 -3.49
CA ALA A 24 7.48 -7.16 -2.87
C ALA A 24 7.33 -8.66 -2.55
N GLY A 25 7.72 -9.54 -3.48
CA GLY A 25 7.69 -10.99 -3.28
C GLY A 25 8.60 -11.45 -2.13
N ILE A 26 9.81 -10.89 -1.99
CA ILE A 26 10.71 -11.20 -0.88
C ILE A 26 10.10 -10.75 0.45
N PHE A 27 9.54 -9.54 0.52
CA PHE A 27 8.90 -9.06 1.74
C PHE A 27 7.66 -9.89 2.10
N ALA A 28 6.88 -10.35 1.12
CA ALA A 28 5.75 -11.24 1.36
C ALA A 28 6.20 -12.59 1.95
N GLN A 29 7.33 -13.14 1.50
CA GLN A 29 7.91 -14.36 2.10
C GLN A 29 8.32 -14.14 3.57
N PHE A 30 8.96 -13.01 3.88
CA PHE A 30 9.29 -12.66 5.27
C PHE A 30 8.03 -12.40 6.10
N GLY A 31 7.00 -11.78 5.53
CA GLY A 31 5.72 -11.56 6.18
C GLY A 31 5.03 -12.88 6.54
N ALA A 32 4.99 -13.84 5.62
CA ALA A 32 4.44 -15.18 5.87
C ALA A 32 5.18 -15.91 6.99
N ALA A 33 6.52 -15.87 6.98
CA ALA A 33 7.33 -16.45 8.06
C ALA A 33 7.08 -15.76 9.41
N ALA A 34 6.92 -14.43 9.42
CA ALA A 34 6.64 -13.67 10.63
C ALA A 34 5.25 -14.00 11.23
N ARG A 35 4.21 -14.18 10.41
CA ARG A 35 2.86 -14.55 10.90
C ARG A 35 2.88 -15.85 11.70
N ALA A 36 3.62 -16.85 11.25
CA ALA A 36 3.76 -18.13 11.96
C ALA A 36 4.31 -17.97 13.39
N HIS A 37 5.03 -16.89 13.68
CA HIS A 37 5.53 -16.56 15.02
C HIS A 37 4.62 -15.62 15.82
N LEU A 38 3.69 -14.93 15.15
CA LEU A 38 2.82 -13.91 15.76
C LEU A 38 1.43 -14.44 16.11
N ASP A 39 0.93 -15.47 15.41
CA ASP A 39 -0.39 -16.08 15.64
C ASP A 39 -0.57 -16.72 17.03
N GLY A 40 0.46 -16.71 17.88
CA GLY A 40 0.43 -17.11 19.29
C GLY A 40 0.81 -16.00 20.28
N SER A 41 0.95 -14.75 19.84
CA SER A 41 1.33 -13.64 20.70
C SER A 41 0.21 -12.61 20.84
N ASP A 42 -0.42 -12.53 22.01
CA ASP A 42 -1.44 -11.50 22.34
C ASP A 42 -0.84 -10.08 22.49
N ARG A 43 0.45 -9.92 22.17
CA ARG A 43 1.23 -8.70 22.44
C ARG A 43 1.46 -7.84 21.20
N VAL A 44 1.24 -8.38 20.01
CA VAL A 44 1.55 -7.69 18.74
C VAL A 44 0.35 -7.77 17.82
N CYS A 45 -0.41 -6.68 17.73
CA CYS A 45 -1.53 -6.56 16.80
C CYS A 45 -1.02 -6.19 15.40
N ALA A 46 -1.57 -6.81 14.35
CA ALA A 46 -1.33 -6.49 12.95
C ALA A 46 -2.67 -6.42 12.19
N ALA A 47 -2.66 -5.73 11.05
CA ALA A 47 -3.79 -5.78 10.12
C ALA A 47 -3.95 -7.21 9.57
N ASP A 48 -5.18 -7.60 9.26
CA ASP A 48 -5.46 -8.92 8.66
C ASP A 48 -4.76 -9.04 7.31
N HIS A 49 -4.69 -7.93 6.56
CA HIS A 49 -4.08 -7.84 5.24
C HIS A 49 -3.17 -6.61 5.17
N PHE A 50 -2.12 -6.70 4.36
CA PHE A 50 -1.21 -5.60 4.09
C PHE A 50 -1.01 -5.48 2.59
N ARG A 51 -1.13 -4.30 1.98
CA ARG A 51 -0.94 -4.11 0.52
C ARG A 51 -0.11 -2.87 0.24
N GLY A 52 0.47 -2.77 -0.96
CA GLY A 52 1.00 -1.52 -1.49
C GLY A 52 2.49 -1.52 -1.81
N LEU A 53 3.21 -2.61 -1.55
CA LEU A 53 4.61 -2.76 -1.98
C LEU A 53 4.69 -2.83 -3.50
N GLU A 54 3.83 -3.63 -4.14
CA GLU A 54 3.77 -3.74 -5.61
C GLU A 54 3.28 -2.44 -6.28
N LEU A 55 2.58 -1.59 -5.53
CA LEU A 55 1.95 -0.35 -6.01
C LEU A 55 2.87 0.87 -5.94
N LYS A 56 4.06 0.72 -5.33
CA LYS A 56 5.04 1.79 -5.17
C LYS A 56 5.33 2.45 -6.51
N GLY A 57 4.98 3.73 -6.63
CA GLY A 57 5.18 4.49 -7.86
C GLY A 57 4.30 4.06 -9.04
N LYS A 58 3.26 3.25 -8.83
CA LYS A 58 2.32 2.82 -9.89
C LYS A 58 0.90 3.30 -9.62
N LEU A 59 0.57 3.69 -8.38
CA LEU A 59 -0.80 4.03 -7.97
C LEU A 59 -1.45 5.07 -8.91
N SER A 60 -2.66 4.73 -9.35
CA SER A 60 -3.53 5.54 -10.18
C SER A 60 -4.99 5.28 -9.79
N VAL A 61 -5.92 6.14 -10.22
CA VAL A 61 -7.34 5.98 -9.92
C VAL A 61 -7.89 4.62 -10.39
N ALA A 62 -7.49 4.17 -11.58
CA ALA A 62 -7.91 2.88 -12.12
C ALA A 62 -7.38 1.70 -11.29
N ILE A 63 -6.14 1.78 -10.83
CA ILE A 63 -5.55 0.76 -9.94
C ILE A 63 -6.23 0.78 -8.59
N LEU A 64 -6.57 1.96 -8.06
CA LEU A 64 -7.27 2.10 -6.78
C LEU A 64 -8.69 1.51 -6.83
N ASP A 65 -9.46 1.78 -7.90
CA ASP A 65 -10.77 1.17 -8.13
C ASP A 65 -10.67 -0.37 -8.16
N ARG A 66 -9.68 -0.91 -8.89
CA ARG A 66 -9.44 -2.35 -8.95
C ARG A 66 -9.01 -2.93 -7.62
N LEU A 67 -8.10 -2.26 -6.90
CA LEU A 67 -7.61 -2.71 -5.59
C LEU A 67 -8.79 -2.83 -4.62
N LEU A 68 -9.58 -1.76 -4.48
CA LEU A 68 -10.72 -1.72 -3.56
C LEU A 68 -11.76 -2.80 -3.89
N GLY A 69 -12.02 -3.04 -5.17
CA GLY A 69 -12.94 -4.11 -5.60
C GLY A 69 -12.44 -5.53 -5.37
N ASN A 70 -11.18 -5.73 -5.01
CA ASN A 70 -10.58 -7.04 -4.72
C ASN A 70 -10.04 -7.14 -3.29
N LEU A 71 -10.37 -6.20 -2.41
CA LEU A 71 -9.96 -6.31 -1.01
C LEU A 71 -10.68 -7.49 -0.35
N PRO A 72 -9.94 -8.36 0.35
CA PRO A 72 -10.56 -9.38 1.20
C PRO A 72 -11.24 -8.75 2.42
N ASP A 73 -12.15 -9.49 3.04
CA ASP A 73 -12.78 -9.09 4.29
C ASP A 73 -11.73 -8.93 5.42
N GLY A 74 -12.01 -8.00 6.32
CA GLY A 74 -11.16 -7.71 7.48
C GLY A 74 -10.46 -6.35 7.39
N LEU A 75 -9.44 -6.16 8.24
CA LEU A 75 -8.64 -4.94 8.29
C LEU A 75 -7.50 -5.01 7.28
N THR A 76 -7.51 -4.14 6.27
CA THR A 76 -6.38 -3.97 5.35
C THR A 76 -5.60 -2.70 5.68
N GLU A 77 -4.29 -2.82 5.83
CA GLU A 77 -3.37 -1.68 5.79
C GLU A 77 -2.85 -1.48 4.35
N LEU A 78 -3.05 -0.29 3.79
CA LEU A 78 -2.54 0.10 2.47
C LEU A 78 -1.33 1.03 2.62
N MET A 79 -0.14 0.56 2.24
CA MET A 79 1.06 1.38 2.17
C MET A 79 1.00 2.32 0.96
N VAL A 80 1.24 3.61 1.22
CA VAL A 80 1.30 4.65 0.21
C VAL A 80 2.53 5.53 0.41
N HIS A 81 2.92 6.24 -0.64
CA HIS A 81 4.12 7.07 -0.75
C HIS A 81 3.84 8.47 -1.33
N PRO A 82 2.76 9.17 -0.96
CA PRO A 82 2.47 10.47 -1.54
C PRO A 82 3.58 11.49 -1.25
N GLY A 83 3.87 12.35 -2.21
CA GLY A 83 4.87 13.42 -2.05
C GLY A 83 4.87 14.39 -3.21
N ARG A 84 5.33 15.62 -3.02
CA ARG A 84 5.47 16.59 -4.11
C ARG A 84 6.77 16.33 -4.87
N ALA A 85 6.73 16.48 -6.19
CA ALA A 85 7.95 16.45 -6.98
C ALA A 85 8.80 17.68 -6.68
N ALA A 86 10.12 17.51 -6.55
CA ALA A 86 11.03 18.63 -6.37
C ALA A 86 11.41 19.20 -7.74
N THR A 87 11.34 20.52 -7.87
CA THR A 87 11.84 21.24 -9.06
C THR A 87 13.37 21.23 -9.13
N ASP A 88 14.04 21.16 -7.98
CA ASP A 88 15.49 20.99 -7.87
C ASP A 88 15.83 19.76 -7.02
N ARG A 89 16.39 18.73 -7.67
CA ARG A 89 16.78 17.48 -7.00
C ARG A 89 18.08 17.58 -6.20
N THR A 90 18.80 18.69 -6.25
CA THR A 90 19.99 18.94 -5.43
C THR A 90 19.68 19.74 -4.17
N SER A 91 18.46 20.27 -4.05
CA SER A 91 18.05 21.20 -3.00
C SER A 91 18.00 20.61 -1.58
N SER A 92 17.92 19.29 -1.44
CA SER A 92 17.76 18.64 -0.13
C SER A 92 18.22 17.17 -0.14
N PRO A 93 18.77 16.65 0.98
CA PRO A 93 19.08 15.23 1.15
C PRO A 93 17.90 14.28 0.89
N PHE A 94 16.67 14.77 0.98
CA PHE A 94 15.45 13.98 0.79
C PHE A 94 14.86 14.07 -0.62
N SER A 95 15.51 14.79 -1.54
CA SER A 95 15.02 14.99 -2.91
C SER A 95 14.82 13.70 -3.70
N ALA A 96 15.53 12.62 -3.32
CA ALA A 96 15.35 11.28 -3.88
C ALA A 96 13.93 10.73 -3.68
N PHE A 97 13.19 11.24 -2.67
CA PHE A 97 11.78 10.90 -2.42
C PHE A 97 10.80 11.91 -3.00
N SER A 98 11.27 12.93 -3.72
CA SER A 98 10.43 13.95 -4.35
C SER A 98 10.31 13.69 -5.85
N THR A 99 9.74 12.53 -6.18
CA THR A 99 9.60 12.04 -7.57
C THR A 99 8.21 12.33 -8.14
N GLU A 100 8.11 12.37 -9.47
CA GLU A 100 6.82 12.50 -10.18
C GLU A 100 5.87 11.33 -9.87
N ASP A 101 6.42 10.15 -9.61
CA ASP A 101 5.66 8.97 -9.23
C ASP A 101 4.89 9.19 -7.91
N ARG A 102 5.56 9.80 -6.91
CA ARG A 102 4.95 10.13 -5.63
C ARG A 102 3.95 11.28 -5.72
N GLU A 103 4.15 12.21 -6.66
CA GLU A 103 3.19 13.29 -6.92
C GLU A 103 1.94 12.80 -7.64
N ARG A 104 2.09 11.86 -8.58
CA ARG A 104 0.95 11.16 -9.19
C ARG A 104 0.16 10.37 -8.14
N GLU A 105 0.86 9.69 -7.25
CA GLU A 105 0.23 8.98 -6.13
C GLU A 105 -0.54 9.94 -5.21
N LEU A 106 0.06 11.08 -4.84
CA LEU A 106 -0.61 12.13 -4.07
C LEU A 106 -1.88 12.63 -4.78
N ARG A 107 -1.80 12.94 -6.09
CA ARG A 107 -2.98 13.37 -6.87
C ARG A 107 -4.07 12.31 -6.91
N THR A 108 -3.69 11.04 -7.00
CA THR A 108 -4.63 9.91 -6.99
C THR A 108 -5.36 9.79 -5.66
N LEU A 109 -4.66 9.92 -4.54
CA LEU A 109 -5.25 9.85 -3.20
C LEU A 109 -6.12 11.07 -2.86
N LEU A 110 -5.86 12.20 -3.51
CA LEU A 110 -6.65 13.43 -3.41
C LEU A 110 -7.75 13.52 -4.49
N ASP A 111 -7.94 12.49 -5.30
CA ASP A 111 -8.98 12.49 -6.34
C ASP A 111 -10.37 12.65 -5.69
N PRO A 112 -11.20 13.61 -6.13
CA PRO A 112 -12.50 13.86 -5.52
C PRO A 112 -13.48 12.68 -5.65
N GLY A 113 -13.23 11.74 -6.57
CA GLY A 113 -13.97 10.49 -6.71
C GLY A 113 -13.59 9.42 -5.69
N PHE A 114 -12.47 9.55 -4.99
CA PHE A 114 -11.98 8.52 -4.06
C PHE A 114 -12.98 8.14 -2.95
N PRO A 115 -13.66 9.09 -2.28
CA PRO A 115 -14.73 8.76 -1.33
C PRO A 115 -15.88 7.96 -1.97
N GLY A 116 -16.15 8.19 -3.26
CA GLY A 116 -17.14 7.43 -4.03
C GLY A 116 -16.73 5.97 -4.21
N PHE A 117 -15.45 5.68 -4.46
CA PHE A 117 -14.96 4.30 -4.55
C PHE A 117 -15.05 3.58 -3.20
N LEU A 118 -14.67 4.24 -2.10
CA LEU A 118 -14.80 3.67 -0.76
C LEU A 118 -16.24 3.27 -0.47
N LYS A 119 -17.20 4.15 -0.77
CA LYS A 119 -18.63 3.85 -0.62
C LYS A 119 -19.09 2.72 -1.55
N LYS A 120 -18.67 2.73 -2.81
CA LYS A 120 -19.01 1.70 -3.82
C LYS A 120 -18.65 0.29 -3.35
N TYR A 121 -17.50 0.13 -2.71
CA TYR A 121 -17.00 -1.17 -2.24
C TYR A 121 -17.24 -1.43 -0.75
N GLY A 122 -17.98 -0.57 -0.05
CA GLY A 122 -18.26 -0.74 1.37
C GLY A 122 -17.02 -0.62 2.28
N VAL A 123 -15.96 0.01 1.79
CA VAL A 123 -14.70 0.17 2.53
C VAL A 123 -14.82 1.37 3.48
N ARG A 124 -14.55 1.14 4.76
CA ARG A 124 -14.38 2.22 5.74
C ARG A 124 -12.90 2.47 5.98
N LEU A 125 -12.46 3.71 5.83
CA LEU A 125 -11.14 4.11 6.31
C LEU A 125 -11.16 4.15 7.83
N THR A 126 -10.17 3.53 8.45
CA THR A 126 -9.90 3.64 9.87
C THR A 126 -8.45 4.03 10.10
N ARG A 127 -8.13 4.41 11.33
CA ARG A 127 -6.77 4.68 11.79
C ARG A 127 -6.26 3.45 12.54
N PHE A 128 -4.94 3.35 12.67
CA PHE A 128 -4.41 2.42 13.67
C PHE A 128 -4.90 2.86 15.06
N SER A 129 -5.53 1.95 15.78
CA SER A 129 -5.90 2.13 17.18
C SER A 129 -5.45 0.90 17.96
N GLU A 130 -5.11 1.11 19.23
CA GLU A 130 -4.75 0.01 20.13
C GLU A 130 -6.00 -0.69 20.71
N GLU A 131 -7.20 -0.15 20.47
CA GLU A 131 -8.43 -0.45 21.23
C GLU A 131 -9.44 -1.34 20.46
N GLU A 132 -9.26 -1.58 19.15
CA GLU A 132 -10.33 -2.09 18.27
C GLU A 132 -10.45 -3.63 18.15
N ARG A 133 -9.88 -4.41 19.06
CA ARG A 133 -10.23 -5.84 19.20
C ARG A 133 -10.65 -6.15 20.64
N GLN A 134 -11.93 -5.89 20.95
CA GLN A 134 -12.64 -6.44 22.11
C GLN A 134 -13.60 -7.53 21.65
#